data_AF-A0A259JUF7-F1
#
_entry.id   AF-A0A259JUF7-F1
#
_cell.length_a   1.000
_cell.length_b   1.000
_cell.length_c   1.000
_cell.angle_alpha   90.00
_cell.angle_beta   90.00
_cell.angle_gamma   90.00
#
_symmetry.space_group_name_H-M   'P 1'
#
loop_
_entity.id
_entity.type
_entity.pdbx_description
1 polymer ?
#
loop_
_entity_poly.entity_id
_entity_poly.type
_entity_poly.pdbx_seq_one_letter_code
_entity_poly.pdbx_strand_id
1 'polypeptide(L)'
;MLYDGGFLTRLEDGVRGALSRWDIAPTTELKLLTISENATFRASNTGTGGDLVFRVHRPEYHTRREIESELAWIDALRAEGGILTPRPIPLRDGALIADIDDAGTTRHVVAFEFLPGKEP
;
A
#
# COMPACT_ATOMS: atom_id res chain seq x y z
N MET A 1 -18.69 -10.08 -11.32
CA MET A 1 -17.30 -9.59 -11.47
C MET A 1 -16.67 -9.61 -10.10
N LEU A 2 -15.42 -10.07 -9.97
CA LEU A 2 -14.71 -10.24 -8.68
C LEU A 2 -14.50 -8.93 -7.90
N TYR A 3 -14.74 -7.78 -8.54
CA TYR A 3 -14.67 -6.46 -7.93
C TYR A 3 -15.91 -5.66 -8.37
N ASP A 4 -16.89 -5.51 -7.48
CA ASP A 4 -18.00 -4.57 -7.69
C ASP A 4 -17.59 -3.15 -7.27
N GLY A 5 -18.31 -2.13 -7.74
CA GLY A 5 -17.99 -0.75 -7.40
C GLY A 5 -18.03 -0.45 -5.90
N GLY A 6 -18.91 -1.13 -5.16
CA GLY A 6 -19.01 -0.96 -3.71
C GLY A 6 -17.80 -1.52 -2.97
N PHE A 7 -17.20 -2.60 -3.47
CA PHE A 7 -15.95 -3.15 -2.97
C PHE A 7 -14.80 -2.15 -3.11
N LEU A 8 -14.66 -1.54 -4.30
CA LEU A 8 -13.60 -0.56 -4.54
C LEU A 8 -13.75 0.68 -3.65
N THR A 9 -14.98 1.18 -3.45
CA THR A 9 -15.25 2.28 -2.53
C THR A 9 -14.84 1.95 -1.10
N ARG A 10 -15.17 0.76 -0.59
CA ARG A 10 -14.77 0.36 0.77
C ARG A 10 -13.26 0.28 0.94
N LEU A 11 -12.55 -0.25 -0.05
CA LEU A 11 -11.09 -0.27 -0.01
C LEU A 11 -10.51 1.14 -0.02
N GLU A 12 -11.02 2.03 -0.88
CA GLU A 12 -10.57 3.41 -0.92
C GLU A 12 -10.81 4.11 0.43
N ASP A 13 -11.99 3.95 1.03
CA ASP A 13 -12.34 4.52 2.33
C ASP A 13 -11.42 3.98 3.44
N GLY A 14 -11.15 2.67 3.44
CA GLY A 14 -10.23 2.04 4.39
C GLY A 14 -8.80 2.58 4.26
N VAL A 15 -8.27 2.68 3.03
CA VAL A 15 -6.95 3.28 2.78
C VAL A 15 -6.94 4.76 3.18
N ARG A 16 -7.98 5.52 2.82
CA ARG A 16 -8.12 6.95 3.15
C ARG A 16 -8.12 7.18 4.66
N GLY A 17 -8.83 6.35 5.42
CA GLY A 17 -8.84 6.38 6.88
C GLY A 17 -7.47 6.08 7.50
N ALA A 18 -6.66 5.26 6.84
CA ALA A 18 -5.33 4.88 7.29
C ALA A 18 -4.21 5.85 6.90
N LEU A 19 -4.43 6.81 5.99
CA LEU A 19 -3.39 7.73 5.48
C LEU A 19 -2.63 8.48 6.59
N SER A 20 -3.34 8.86 7.65
CA SER A 20 -2.73 9.56 8.79
C SER A 20 -1.63 8.76 9.50
N ARG A 21 -1.60 7.43 9.32
CA ARG A 21 -0.53 6.56 9.84
C ARG A 21 0.80 6.72 9.11
N TRP A 22 0.80 7.40 7.96
CA TRP A 22 1.99 7.78 7.20
C TRP A 22 2.20 9.30 7.16
N ASP A 23 1.62 10.05 8.11
CA ASP A 23 1.62 11.53 8.14
C ASP A 23 0.99 12.18 6.89
N ILE A 24 0.08 11.47 6.21
CA ILE A 24 -0.64 11.98 5.03
C ILE A 24 -2.04 12.45 5.44
N ALA A 25 -2.44 13.60 4.90
CA ALA A 25 -3.76 14.16 5.16
C ALA A 25 -4.87 13.29 4.54
N PRO A 26 -6.01 13.05 5.23
CA PRO A 26 -7.13 12.29 4.64
C PRO A 26 -7.75 12.95 3.39
N THR A 27 -7.54 14.26 3.23
CA THR A 27 -7.95 15.06 2.06
C THR A 27 -7.00 14.92 0.88
N THR A 28 -5.89 14.21 1.02
CA THR A 28 -4.96 13.92 -0.06
C THR A 28 -5.68 13.16 -1.18
N GLU A 29 -5.34 13.51 -2.41
CA GLU A 29 -5.89 12.86 -3.59
C GLU A 29 -5.44 11.40 -3.62
N LEU A 30 -6.41 10.48 -3.59
CA LEU A 30 -6.18 9.04 -3.61
C LEU A 30 -6.89 8.47 -4.84
N LYS A 31 -6.18 7.70 -5.66
CA LYS A 31 -6.71 7.10 -6.90
C LYS A 31 -6.33 5.65 -7.00
N LEU A 32 -7.29 4.80 -7.38
CA LEU A 32 -7.01 3.42 -7.78
C LEU A 32 -6.17 3.42 -9.06
N LEU A 33 -5.02 2.75 -9.05
CA LEU A 33 -4.17 2.56 -10.24
C LEU A 33 -4.53 1.28 -10.98
N THR A 34 -4.58 0.15 -10.26
CA THR A 34 -4.86 -1.16 -10.83
C THR A 34 -5.43 -2.09 -9.77
N ILE A 35 -6.15 -3.09 -10.25
CA ILE A 35 -6.62 -4.20 -9.44
C ILE A 35 -6.44 -5.49 -10.25
N SER A 36 -5.43 -6.27 -9.87
CA SER A 36 -5.20 -7.61 -10.40
C SER A 36 -5.27 -8.61 -9.24
N GLU A 37 -4.13 -8.84 -8.59
CA GLU A 37 -3.96 -9.66 -7.39
C GLU A 37 -4.17 -8.84 -6.12
N ASN A 38 -3.58 -7.65 -6.07
CA ASN A 38 -3.73 -6.67 -5.00
C ASN A 38 -4.40 -5.41 -5.55
N ALA A 39 -5.10 -4.66 -4.69
CA ALA A 39 -5.59 -3.34 -5.06
C ALA A 39 -4.49 -2.31 -4.80
N THR A 40 -4.12 -1.56 -5.83
CA THR A 40 -3.03 -0.59 -5.75
C THR A 40 -3.59 0.82 -5.89
N PHE A 41 -3.38 1.66 -4.88
CA PHE A 41 -3.79 3.06 -4.87
C PHE A 41 -2.58 3.98 -4.92
N ARG A 42 -2.72 5.16 -5.51
CA ARG A 42 -1.72 6.24 -5.50
C ARG A 42 -2.27 7.41 -4.72
N ALA A 43 -1.51 7.88 -3.71
CA ALA A 43 -1.73 9.17 -3.10
C ALA A 43 -0.81 10.21 -3.74
N SER A 44 -1.38 11.28 -4.26
CA SER A 44 -0.64 12.40 -4.86
C SER A 44 -0.69 13.64 -3.98
N ASN A 45 0.34 14.48 -4.04
CA ASN A 45 0.43 15.69 -3.20
C ASN A 45 0.37 15.37 -1.69
N THR A 46 1.09 14.33 -1.29
CA THR A 46 1.14 13.82 0.09
C THR A 46 1.69 14.83 1.11
N GLY A 47 2.47 15.82 0.65
CA GLY A 47 3.24 16.72 1.51
C GLY A 47 4.52 16.10 2.08
N THR A 48 4.80 14.83 1.81
CA THR A 48 5.94 14.07 2.34
C THR A 48 7.13 13.97 1.37
N GLY A 49 7.16 14.82 0.33
CA GLY A 49 8.26 14.85 -0.65
C GLY A 49 8.04 14.02 -1.92
N GLY A 50 6.85 13.45 -2.13
CA GLY A 50 6.50 12.76 -3.37
C GLY A 50 5.23 11.91 -3.26
N ASP A 51 4.78 11.37 -4.38
CA ASP A 51 3.62 10.47 -4.40
C ASP A 51 3.96 9.13 -3.74
N LEU A 52 2.97 8.53 -3.08
CA LEU A 52 3.09 7.20 -2.49
C LEU A 52 2.11 6.22 -3.13
N VAL A 53 2.49 4.96 -3.14
CA VAL A 53 1.67 3.84 -3.63
C VAL A 53 1.29 2.94 -2.47
N PHE A 54 0.01 2.60 -2.35
CA PHE A 54 -0.53 1.71 -1.32
C PHE A 54 -0.96 0.40 -1.97
N ARG A 55 -0.36 -0.70 -1.53
CA ARG A 55 -0.75 -2.06 -1.94
C ARG A 55 -1.64 -2.65 -0.84
N VAL A 56 -2.91 -2.84 -1.16
CA VAL A 56 -3.89 -3.51 -0.29
C VAL A 56 -3.90 -4.99 -0.64
N HIS A 57 -3.43 -5.81 0.30
CA HIS A 57 -3.35 -7.25 0.13
C HIS A 57 -4.73 -7.90 0.17
N ARG A 58 -4.91 -8.95 -0.64
CA ARG A 58 -6.13 -9.77 -0.61
C ARG A 58 -6.20 -10.55 0.72
N PRO A 59 -7.39 -10.66 1.35
CA PRO A 59 -7.56 -11.48 2.53
C PRO A 59 -7.26 -12.94 2.23
N GLU A 60 -6.81 -13.65 3.26
CA GLU A 60 -6.58 -15.10 3.28
C GLU A 60 -5.47 -15.64 2.34
N TYR A 61 -4.79 -14.78 1.59
CA TYR A 61 -3.69 -15.20 0.70
C TYR A 61 -2.32 -15.12 1.38
N HIS A 62 -2.07 -14.03 2.13
CA HIS A 62 -0.86 -13.87 2.93
C HIS A 62 -1.21 -13.48 4.36
N THR A 63 -0.56 -14.15 5.30
CA THR A 63 -0.50 -13.73 6.69
C THR A 63 0.40 -12.50 6.83
N ARG A 64 0.16 -11.70 7.88
CA ARG A 64 1.02 -10.57 8.23
C ARG A 64 2.51 -10.93 8.25
N ARG A 65 2.87 -12.11 8.78
CA ARG A 65 4.28 -12.57 8.87
C ARG A 65 4.89 -12.87 7.51
N GLU A 66 4.10 -13.37 6.56
CA GLU A 66 4.57 -13.60 5.18
C GLU A 66 4.85 -12.27 4.49
N ILE A 67 3.97 -11.28 4.68
CA ILE A 67 4.18 -9.92 4.17
C ILE A 67 5.44 -9.30 4.79
N GLU A 68 5.63 -9.41 6.11
CA GLU A 68 6.83 -8.92 6.79
C GLU A 68 8.10 -9.59 6.22
N SER A 69 8.03 -10.88 5.90
CA SER A 69 9.16 -11.63 5.31
C SER A 69 9.47 -11.17 3.89
N GLU A 70 8.45 -10.92 3.06
CA GLU A 70 8.61 -10.34 1.71
C GLU A 70 9.27 -8.96 1.79
N LEU A 71 8.81 -8.10 2.70
CA LEU A 71 9.35 -6.76 2.87
C LEU A 71 10.81 -6.77 3.36
N ALA A 72 11.14 -7.66 4.29
CA ALA A 72 12.52 -7.84 4.74
C ALA A 72 13.43 -8.30 3.58
N TRP A 73 12.93 -9.16 2.69
CA TRP A 73 13.67 -9.57 1.50
C TRP A 73 13.85 -8.41 0.51
N ILE A 74 12.82 -7.59 0.27
CA ILE A 74 12.93 -6.39 -0.59
C ILE A 74 13.99 -5.43 -0.04
N ASP A 75 13.98 -5.16 1.27
CA ASP A 75 14.96 -4.26 1.90
C ASP A 75 16.38 -4.82 1.80
N ALA A 76 16.56 -6.14 1.98
CA ALA A 76 17.86 -6.80 1.82
C ALA A 76 18.38 -6.68 0.37
N LEU A 77 17.53 -6.94 -0.63
CA LEU A 77 17.91 -6.81 -2.04
C LEU A 77 18.30 -5.37 -2.41
N ARG A 78 17.65 -4.38 -1.82
CA ARG A 78 18.01 -2.97 -2.01
C ARG A 78 19.36 -2.64 -1.40
N ALA A 79 19.67 -3.20 -0.24
CA ALA A 79 20.96 -2.99 0.43
C ALA A 79 22.14 -3.53 -0.40
N GLU A 80 21.90 -4.56 -1.21
CA GLU A 80 22.90 -5.15 -2.11
C GLU A 80 23.09 -4.34 -3.42
N GLY A 81 22.31 -3.27 -3.63
CA GLY A 81 22.63 -2.19 -4.59
C GLY A 81 22.35 -2.46 -6.07
N GLY A 82 21.76 -3.62 -6.41
CA GLY A 82 21.60 -4.07 -7.81
C GLY A 82 20.19 -4.00 -8.39
N ILE A 83 19.15 -3.80 -7.57
CA ILE A 83 17.74 -3.92 -8.01
C ILE A 83 16.94 -2.66 -7.68
N LEU A 84 16.32 -2.08 -8.71
CA LEU A 84 15.34 -1.01 -8.59
C LEU A 84 13.98 -1.59 -8.16
N THR A 85 13.81 -1.82 -6.86
CA THR A 85 12.49 -2.12 -6.26
C THR A 85 11.92 -0.88 -5.60
N PRO A 86 10.59 -0.68 -5.50
CA PRO A 86 10.02 0.40 -4.70
C PRO A 86 10.38 0.23 -3.22
N ARG A 87 10.80 1.32 -2.55
CA ARG A 87 11.12 1.27 -1.12
C ARG A 87 9.82 1.23 -0.29
N PRO A 88 9.67 0.31 0.68
CA PRO A 88 8.60 0.38 1.65
C PRO A 88 8.69 1.67 2.49
N ILE A 89 7.55 2.32 2.74
CA ILE A 89 7.44 3.49 3.61
C ILE A 89 6.87 3.08 4.96
N PRO A 90 7.62 3.27 6.06
CA PRO A 90 7.15 2.94 7.39
C PRO A 90 6.01 3.85 7.84
N LEU A 91 5.16 3.30 8.68
CA LEU A 91 4.18 4.01 9.48
C LEU A 91 4.90 4.89 10.52
N ARG A 92 4.16 5.81 11.14
CA ARG A 92 4.62 6.66 12.25
C ARG A 92 5.18 5.90 13.44
N ASP A 93 4.69 4.67 13.66
CA ASP A 93 5.13 3.77 14.73
C ASP A 93 6.36 2.92 14.33
N GLY A 94 6.86 3.08 13.10
CA GLY A 94 7.99 2.34 12.55
C GLY A 94 7.62 0.99 11.94
N ALA A 95 6.39 0.51 12.08
CA ALA A 95 5.94 -0.71 11.41
C ALA A 95 5.74 -0.47 9.90
N LEU A 96 5.81 -1.54 9.09
CA LEU A 96 5.62 -1.44 7.63
C LEU A 96 4.19 -1.78 7.17
N ILE A 97 3.37 -2.36 8.04
CA ILE A 97 2.06 -2.90 7.70
C ILE A 97 0.98 -2.23 8.54
N ALA A 98 0.04 -1.58 7.85
CA ALA A 98 -1.22 -1.13 8.42
C ALA A 98 -2.32 -2.16 8.19
N ASP A 99 -3.30 -2.17 9.09
CA ASP A 99 -4.50 -2.97 8.96
C ASP A 99 -5.69 -2.03 8.72
N ILE A 100 -6.55 -2.38 7.76
CA ILE A 100 -7.82 -1.70 7.49
C ILE A 100 -8.96 -2.72 7.59
N ASP A 101 -10.16 -2.24 7.92
CA ASP A 101 -11.37 -3.04 7.88
C ASP A 101 -12.02 -2.95 6.49
N ASP A 102 -12.35 -4.10 5.90
CA ASP A 102 -13.25 -4.22 4.75
C ASP A 102 -14.42 -5.11 5.16
N ALA A 103 -15.48 -4.48 5.65
CA ALA A 103 -16.73 -5.14 6.04
C ALA A 103 -16.52 -6.31 7.03
N GLY A 104 -15.70 -6.09 8.06
CA GLY A 104 -15.37 -7.10 9.07
C GLY A 104 -14.21 -8.03 8.68
N THR A 105 -13.64 -7.86 7.48
CA THR A 105 -12.42 -8.57 7.07
C THR A 105 -11.21 -7.65 7.19
N THR A 106 -10.23 -8.04 8.00
CA THR A 106 -8.96 -7.31 8.07
C THR A 106 -8.16 -7.45 6.78
N ARG A 107 -7.66 -6.33 6.26
CA ARG A 107 -6.74 -6.29 5.13
C ARG A 107 -5.45 -5.59 5.50
N HIS A 108 -4.35 -6.12 5.00
CA HIS A 108 -3.02 -5.57 5.21
C HIS A 108 -2.67 -4.58 4.10
N VAL A 109 -2.15 -3.42 4.49
CA VAL A 109 -1.78 -2.33 3.59
C VAL A 109 -0.32 -1.98 3.80
N VAL A 110 0.43 -1.92 2.70
CA VAL A 110 1.83 -1.49 2.68
C VAL A 110 1.96 -0.28 1.75
N ALA A 111 2.69 0.73 2.20
CA ALA A 111 3.03 1.89 1.39
C ALA A 111 4.42 1.75 0.78
N PHE A 112 4.60 2.24 -0.44
CA PHE A 112 5.85 2.27 -1.17
C PHE A 112 6.09 3.65 -1.78
N GLU A 113 7.36 4.01 -1.99
CA GLU A 113 7.73 5.14 -2.85
C GLU A 113 7.16 4.94 -4.26
N PHE A 114 6.58 6.00 -4.84
CA PHE A 114 6.20 5.97 -6.24
C PHE A 114 7.45 6.03 -7.13
N LEU A 115 7.72 4.96 -7.86
CA LEU A 115 8.75 4.96 -8.90
C LEU A 115 8.10 5.31 -10.25
N PRO A 116 8.52 6.39 -10.93
CA PRO A 116 8.06 6.68 -12.28
C PRO A 116 8.56 5.57 -13.22
N GLY A 117 7.63 4.79 -13.75
CA GLY A 117 7.92 3.69 -14.65
C GLY A 117 6.68 3.29 -15.44
N LYS A 118 6.90 2.55 -16.52
CA LYS A 118 5.85 1.92 -17.31
C LYS A 118 6.04 0.42 -17.14
N GLU A 119 5.00 -0.28 -16.68
CA GLU A 119 4.99 -1.75 -16.73
C GLU A 119 5.33 -2.17 -18.18
N PRO A 120 6.28 -3.10 -18.40
CA PRO A 120 6.58 -3.64 -19.72
C PRO A 120 5.38 -4.32 -20.39
#